data_AF-A0A1C4S8G1-F1
#
_entry.id   AF-A0A1C4S8G1-F1
#
_cell.length_a   1.000
_cell.length_b   1.000
_cell.length_c   1.000
_cell.angle_alpha   90.00
_cell.angle_beta   90.00
_cell.angle_gamma   90.00
#
_symmetry.space_group_name_H-M   'P 1'
#
loop_
_entity.id
_entity.type
_entity.pdbx_description
1 polymer ?
#
loop_
_entity_poly.entity_id
_entity_poly.type
_entity_poly.pdbx_seq_one_letter_code
_entity_poly.pdbx_strand_id
1 'polypeptide(L)' 'MELEVTTDSASTVRHARFGKLPDRVRYEDMVEEKQATLSDAATNPYAGAAWNHFNCLAMDLGL' A
#
# COMPACT_ATOMS: atom_id res chain seq x y z
N MET A 1 0.15 -15.00 -32.45
CA MET A 1 0.64 -13.89 -31.64
C MET A 1 -0.59 -13.17 -31.11
N GLU A 2 -1.02 -13.50 -29.90
CA GLU A 2 -2.21 -12.97 -29.24
C GLU A 2 -1.78 -12.67 -27.79
N LEU A 3 -1.13 -11.52 -27.56
CA LEU A 3 -0.67 -11.16 -26.23
C LEU A 3 -0.57 -9.64 -25.99
N GLU A 4 -1.25 -8.83 -26.81
CA GLU A 4 -1.17 -7.36 -26.74
C GLU A 4 -2.54 -6.69 -26.44
N VAL A 5 -3.66 -7.42 -26.57
CA VAL A 5 -5.03 -6.83 -26.47
C VAL A 5 -5.55 -6.79 -25.01
N THR A 6 -5.02 -7.64 -24.13
CA THR A 6 -5.56 -7.82 -22.76
C THR A 6 -5.01 -6.82 -21.73
N THR A 7 -3.78 -6.36 -21.91
CA THR A 7 -3.12 -5.39 -21.01
C THR A 7 -3.67 -3.97 -21.20
N ASP A 8 -3.90 -3.57 -22.45
CA ASP A 8 -4.40 -2.24 -22.80
C ASP A 8 -5.87 -2.03 -22.41
N SER A 9 -6.70 -3.08 -22.56
CA SER A 9 -8.11 -3.04 -22.13
C SER A 9 -8.27 -2.93 -20.62
N ALA A 10 -7.51 -3.72 -19.84
CA ALA A 10 -7.51 -3.62 -18.38
C ALA A 10 -6.93 -2.27 -17.87
N SER A 11 -5.98 -1.69 -18.60
CA SER A 11 -5.47 -0.33 -18.33
C SER A 11 -6.56 0.73 -18.56
N THR A 12 -7.27 0.64 -19.68
CA THR A 12 -8.37 1.55 -20.05
C THR A 12 -9.51 1.53 -19.02
N VAL A 13 -9.92 0.34 -18.56
CA VAL A 13 -10.94 0.21 -17.51
C VAL A 13 -10.50 0.86 -16.20
N ARG A 14 -9.22 0.75 -15.84
CA ARG A 14 -8.67 1.40 -14.64
C ARG A 14 -8.67 2.93 -14.78
N HIS A 15 -8.23 3.47 -15.91
CA HIS A 15 -8.27 4.92 -16.14
C HIS A 15 -9.70 5.47 -16.17
N ALA A 16 -10.67 4.73 -16.73
CA ALA A 16 -12.07 5.13 -16.69
C ALA A 16 -12.62 5.16 -15.24
N ARG A 17 -12.19 4.22 -14.39
CA ARG A 17 -12.63 4.13 -12.99
C ARG A 17 -11.94 5.15 -12.07
N PHE A 18 -10.63 5.36 -12.26
CA PHE A 18 -9.78 6.12 -11.32
C PHE A 18 -9.27 7.44 -11.88
N GLY A 19 -9.49 7.73 -13.16
CA GLY A 19 -8.99 8.92 -13.82
C GLY A 19 -7.50 8.84 -14.15
N LYS A 20 -6.88 10.01 -14.32
CA LYS A 20 -5.45 10.17 -14.57
C LYS A 20 -4.67 10.25 -13.26
N LEU A 21 -3.41 9.82 -13.29
CA LEU A 21 -2.49 10.05 -12.18
C LEU A 21 -2.32 11.56 -11.94
N PRO A 22 -2.27 12.03 -10.68
CA PRO A 22 -1.89 13.40 -10.35
C PRO A 22 -0.48 13.74 -10.88
N ASP A 23 -0.21 15.03 -11.01
CA ASP A 23 1.13 15.50 -11.34
C ASP A 23 2.13 15.09 -10.26
N ARG A 24 3.39 14.89 -10.68
CA ARG A 24 4.46 14.52 -9.75
C ARG A 24 4.68 15.65 -8.75
N VAL A 25 4.79 15.30 -7.46
CA VAL A 25 5.17 16.23 -6.40
C VAL A 25 6.53 16.85 -6.74
N ARG A 26 6.68 18.16 -6.52
CA ARG A 26 7.95 18.83 -6.79
C ARG A 26 8.99 18.38 -5.77
N TYR A 27 10.25 18.39 -6.16
CA TYR A 27 11.32 17.88 -5.30
C TYR A 27 11.46 18.73 -4.03
N GLU A 28 11.26 20.04 -4.14
CA GLU A 28 11.25 20.97 -3.01
C GLU A 28 10.13 20.72 -1.98
N ASP A 29 9.07 20.02 -2.37
CA ASP A 29 7.92 19.70 -1.52
C ASP A 29 8.02 18.27 -0.93
N MET A 30 9.04 17.50 -1.29
CA MET A 30 9.29 16.16 -0.74
C MET A 30 10.02 16.24 0.61
N VAL A 31 9.78 15.26 1.48
CA VAL A 31 10.51 15.08 2.74
C VAL A 31 11.42 13.86 2.67
N GLU A 32 12.55 13.90 3.37
CA GLU A 32 13.47 12.76 3.44
C GLU A 32 12.92 11.68 4.38
N GLU A 33 12.96 10.42 3.94
CA GLU A 33 12.61 9.28 4.77
C GLU A 33 13.65 9.12 5.89
N LYS A 34 13.19 9.03 7.14
CA LYS A 34 14.05 8.74 8.29
C LYS A 34 13.74 7.35 8.82
N GLN A 35 14.78 6.57 9.09
CA GLN A 35 14.62 5.28 9.75
C GLN A 35 13.87 5.45 11.06
N ALA A 36 12.78 4.70 11.22
CA ALA A 36 12.06 4.64 12.48
C ALA A 36 13.00 4.07 13.55
N THR A 37 13.31 4.86 14.57
CA THR A 37 13.95 4.36 15.78
C THR A 37 12.90 3.62 16.60
N LEU A 38 13.27 2.48 17.20
CA LEU A 38 12.43 1.84 18.20
C LEU A 38 12.03 2.90 19.23
N SER A 39 10.74 3.19 19.32
CA SER A 39 10.22 4.09 20.34
C SER A 39 10.54 3.46 21.69
N ASP A 40 11.15 4.23 22.59
CA ASP A 40 11.34 3.80 23.96
C ASP A 40 9.97 3.42 24.53
N ALA A 41 9.79 2.14 24.90
CA ALA A 41 8.51 1.62 25.37
C ALA A 41 7.97 2.38 26.60
N ALA A 42 8.86 3.08 27.33
CA ALA A 42 8.50 3.98 28.42
C ALA A 42 7.80 5.27 27.97
N THR A 43 8.01 5.73 26.73
CA THR A 43 7.45 7.01 26.22
C THR A 43 6.13 6.82 25.45
N ASN A 44 5.82 5.60 25.03
CA ASN A 44 4.60 5.30 24.27
C ASN A 44 3.71 4.28 25.01
N PRO A 45 2.80 4.72 25.89
CA PRO A 45 1.89 3.84 26.62
C PRO A 45 0.79 3.22 25.73
N TYR A 46 0.88 3.33 24.41
CA TYR A 46 -0.02 2.63 23.50
C TYR A 46 0.30 1.13 23.44
N ALA A 47 -0.17 0.42 24.46
CA ALA A 47 -0.50 -1.00 24.36
C ALA A 47 -1.80 -1.15 23.54
N GLY A 48 -1.74 -0.73 22.27
CA GLY A 48 -2.83 -0.89 21.32
C GLY A 48 -2.94 -2.35 20.91
N ALA A 49 -3.71 -3.09 21.71
CA ALA A 49 -4.26 -4.42 21.48
C ALA A 49 -3.57 -5.22 20.37
N ALA A 50 -2.78 -6.22 20.79
CA ALA A 50 -2.48 -7.45 20.08
C ALA A 50 -2.95 -7.46 18.61
N TRP A 51 -2.02 -7.21 17.69
CA TRP A 51 -2.20 -7.45 16.25
C TRP A 51 -2.30 -8.96 15.96
N ASN A 52 -3.17 -9.66 16.68
CA ASN A 52 -3.56 -11.04 16.41
C ASN A 52 -4.79 -11.07 15.50
N HIS A 53 -4.88 -10.14 14.55
CA HIS A 53 -5.69 -10.39 13.36
C HIS A 53 -4.77 -11.08 12.35
N PHE A 54 -4.58 -12.38 12.54
CA PHE A 54 -4.34 -13.23 11.37
C PHE A 54 -5.55 -13.01 10.47
N ASN A 55 -5.34 -12.31 9.35
CA ASN A 55 -6.35 -12.19 8.31
C ASN A 55 -6.89 -13.60 8.06
N CYS A 56 -8.21 -13.77 8.16
CA CYS A 56 -8.91 -15.04 7.96
C CYS A 56 -8.52 -15.75 6.66
N LEU A 57 -7.91 -15.04 5.71
CA LEU A 57 -7.24 -15.57 4.52
C LEU A 57 -6.26 -16.71 4.82
N ALA A 58 -5.49 -16.67 5.91
CA ALA A 58 -4.54 -17.75 6.24
C ALA A 58 -5.26 -19.03 6.69
N MET A 59 -6.39 -18.90 7.40
CA MET A 59 -7.22 -20.02 7.80
C MET A 59 -8.03 -20.58 6.62
N ASP A 60 -8.53 -19.70 5.73
CA ASP A 60 -9.29 -20.07 4.53
C ASP A 60 -8.41 -20.81 3.49
N LEU A 61 -7.10 -20.57 3.50
CA LEU A 61 -6.14 -21.22 2.59
C LEU A 61 -5.55 -22.53 3.14
N GLY A 62 -5.81 -22.89 4.40
CA GLY A 62 -5.39 -24.17 4.98
C GLY A 62 -3.87 -24.45 4.93
N LEU A 63 -3.04 -23.41 4.98
CA LEU A 63 -1.57 -23.50 5.07
C LEU A 63 -1.09 -23.67 6.51
#